data_AF-A0A7S7NVT6-F1
#
_entry.id   AF-A0A7S7NVT6-F1
#
_cell.length_a   1.000
_cell.length_b   1.000
_cell.length_c   1.000
_cell.angle_alpha   90.00
_cell.angle_beta   90.00
_cell.angle_gamma   90.00
#
_symmetry.space_group_name_H-M   'P 1'
#
loop_
_entity.id
_entity.type
_entity.pdbx_description
1 polymer ?
#
loop_
_entity_poly.entity_id
_entity_poly.type
_entity_poly.pdbx_seq_one_letter_code
_entity_poly.pdbx_strand_id
1 'polypeptide(L)'
;MSRRTVIVASLVLLFLLGGCKGKGSAAEILDPYIPDEASVPFDLEPITGSVGQQCWLATYTADGKTAKFRIELGPAEALAADPNNKAASEFKFGKGRLVPQPGSEPAALLAALQKTLEAKAPPKPVKHKSALPFEYVNLGAHLAQLPGGGFGEKSNGHWTAMKLFLGKGEQESEVFLNLNPKLRKGQFSIKDPEYGDLVLAELAKVL
;
A
#
# COMPACT_ATOMS: atom_id res chain seq x y z
N MET A 1 27.45 89.52 -10.32
CA MET A 1 26.04 89.81 -9.93
C MET A 1 25.17 88.82 -10.69
N SER A 2 24.21 88.06 -10.17
CA SER A 2 23.52 88.01 -8.88
C SER A 2 22.80 86.64 -8.78
N ARG A 3 22.79 86.05 -7.58
CA ARG A 3 21.78 85.16 -6.93
C ARG A 3 21.17 84.00 -7.75
N ARG A 4 21.50 82.75 -7.40
CA ARG A 4 20.80 81.85 -6.43
C ARG A 4 19.31 81.62 -6.73
N THR A 5 18.93 80.38 -7.08
CA THR A 5 17.80 79.69 -6.42
C THR A 5 18.00 78.18 -6.54
N VAL A 6 17.89 77.51 -5.39
CA VAL A 6 17.93 76.05 -5.20
C VAL A 6 16.49 75.55 -5.23
N ILE A 7 16.20 74.45 -5.95
CA ILE A 7 15.00 73.64 -5.73
C ILE A 7 15.45 72.19 -5.59
N VAL A 8 15.32 71.68 -4.35
CA VAL A 8 15.50 70.28 -3.99
C VAL A 8 14.16 69.58 -4.24
N ALA A 9 14.16 68.58 -5.13
CA ALA A 9 13.03 67.67 -5.30
C ALA A 9 13.46 66.27 -4.85
N SER A 10 13.07 65.91 -3.63
CA SER A 10 13.26 64.59 -3.04
C SER A 10 12.32 63.59 -3.71
N LEU A 11 12.85 62.68 -4.54
CA LEU A 11 12.09 61.55 -5.07
C LEU A 11 12.19 60.39 -4.08
N VAL A 12 11.09 60.14 -3.36
CA VAL A 12 10.91 58.94 -2.53
C VAL A 12 10.63 57.77 -3.46
N LEU A 13 11.60 56.85 -3.59
CA LEU A 13 11.43 55.59 -4.31
C LEU A 13 10.63 54.63 -3.42
N LEU A 14 9.35 54.39 -3.75
CA LEU A 14 8.55 53.37 -3.08
C LEU A 14 9.02 51.97 -3.49
N PHE A 15 9.37 51.16 -2.49
CA PHE A 15 9.60 49.72 -2.60
C PHE A 15 8.31 49.00 -3.03
N LEU A 16 8.31 48.39 -4.22
CA LEU A 16 7.34 47.35 -4.57
C LEU A 16 7.99 45.98 -4.31
N LEU A 17 7.93 45.54 -3.05
CA LEU A 17 8.11 44.13 -2.72
C LEU A 17 6.86 43.37 -3.20
N GLY A 18 6.94 42.84 -4.41
CA GLY A 18 5.99 41.86 -4.93
C GLY A 18 6.13 40.55 -4.14
N GLY A 19 5.46 40.47 -2.99
CA GLY A 19 5.32 39.22 -2.25
C GLY A 19 4.42 38.27 -3.02
N CYS A 20 5.00 37.30 -3.72
CA CYS A 20 4.29 36.11 -4.16
C CYS A 20 3.67 35.45 -2.93
N LYS A 21 2.36 35.60 -2.74
CA LYS A 21 1.56 34.71 -1.90
C LYS A 21 1.63 33.32 -2.53
N GLY A 22 2.67 32.57 -2.19
CA GLY A 22 2.67 31.12 -2.37
C GLY A 22 1.42 30.62 -1.66
N LYS A 23 0.47 30.06 -2.42
CA LYS A 23 -0.61 29.26 -1.85
C LYS A 23 0.09 28.13 -1.11
N GLY A 24 0.24 28.25 0.20
CA GLY A 24 0.66 27.14 1.04
C GLY A 24 -0.29 26.00 0.74
N SER A 25 0.22 24.94 0.13
CA SER A 25 -0.49 23.67 0.09
C SER A 25 -0.84 23.36 1.53
N ALA A 26 -2.13 23.35 1.87
CA ALA A 26 -2.57 22.83 3.16
C ALA A 26 -1.90 21.45 3.32
N ALA A 27 -1.26 21.22 4.46
CA ALA A 27 -0.66 19.92 4.73
C ALA A 27 -1.76 18.86 4.60
N GLU A 28 -1.54 17.87 3.75
CA GLU A 28 -2.47 16.74 3.58
C GLU A 28 -2.54 16.00 4.93
N ILE A 29 -3.69 16.05 5.60
CA ILE A 29 -3.91 15.31 6.85
C ILE A 29 -4.14 13.86 6.45
N LEU A 30 -3.20 12.99 6.82
CA LEU A 30 -3.33 11.55 6.61
C LEU A 30 -4.10 10.93 7.77
N ASP A 31 -5.01 10.00 7.44
CA ASP A 31 -5.67 9.21 8.46
C ASP A 31 -4.65 8.35 9.22
N PRO A 32 -4.77 8.22 10.56
CA PRO A 32 -3.85 7.39 11.32
C PRO A 32 -4.02 5.92 10.94
N TYR A 33 -2.93 5.16 11.03
CA TYR A 33 -3.00 3.70 11.06
C TYR A 33 -3.64 3.26 12.38
N ILE A 34 -4.62 2.36 12.31
CA ILE A 34 -5.30 1.79 13.48
C ILE A 34 -4.84 0.34 13.62
N PRO A 35 -4.01 -0.01 14.60
CA PRO A 35 -3.64 -1.40 14.83
C PRO A 35 -4.87 -2.25 15.16
N ASP A 36 -4.93 -3.46 14.61
CA ASP A 36 -5.95 -4.46 14.92
C ASP A 36 -5.31 -5.85 15.03
N GLU A 37 -5.98 -6.78 15.72
CA GLU A 37 -5.47 -8.15 15.91
C GLU A 37 -5.77 -9.06 14.72
N ALA A 38 -6.66 -8.62 13.82
CA ALA A 38 -7.12 -9.37 12.64
C ALA A 38 -6.23 -9.15 11.41
N SER A 39 -5.16 -8.36 11.54
CA SER A 39 -4.27 -8.01 10.45
C SER A 39 -2.80 -8.05 10.88
N VAL A 40 -1.92 -8.46 9.97
CA VAL A 40 -0.47 -8.38 10.15
C VAL A 40 0.04 -7.15 9.41
N PRO A 41 0.44 -6.08 10.11
CA PRO A 41 0.98 -4.89 9.46
C PRO A 41 2.41 -5.09 8.99
N PHE A 42 2.81 -4.31 8.00
CA PHE A 42 4.19 -4.14 7.58
C PHE A 42 4.42 -2.72 7.06
N ASP A 43 5.68 -2.30 7.04
CA ASP A 43 6.09 -1.02 6.47
C ASP A 43 6.31 -1.13 4.96
N LEU A 44 6.10 -0.02 4.25
CA LEU A 44 6.26 0.08 2.80
C LEU A 44 7.24 1.19 2.42
N GLU A 45 8.21 0.85 1.59
CA GLU A 45 9.07 1.82 0.92
C GLU A 45 8.84 1.76 -0.59
N PRO A 46 8.46 2.87 -1.25
CA PRO A 46 8.33 2.88 -2.70
C PRO A 46 9.70 2.68 -3.35
N ILE A 47 9.73 1.83 -4.36
CA ILE A 47 10.93 1.58 -5.17
C ILE A 47 10.59 1.73 -6.65
N THR A 48 11.59 2.00 -7.47
CA THR A 48 11.40 2.16 -8.91
C THR A 48 10.93 0.84 -9.53
N GLY A 49 9.72 0.86 -10.10
CA GLY A 49 9.19 -0.22 -10.93
C GLY A 49 9.37 0.05 -12.42
N SER A 50 8.92 -0.90 -13.24
CA SER A 50 8.75 -0.66 -14.68
C SER A 50 7.62 0.35 -14.92
N VAL A 51 7.56 0.94 -16.12
CA VAL A 51 6.47 1.88 -16.48
C VAL A 51 5.10 1.21 -16.26
N GLY A 52 4.23 1.89 -15.50
CA GLY A 52 2.88 1.39 -15.18
C GLY A 52 2.84 0.32 -14.08
N GLN A 53 3.98 -0.09 -13.54
CA GLN A 53 4.09 -1.02 -12.42
C GLN A 53 4.23 -0.26 -11.11
N GLN A 54 3.48 -0.68 -10.08
CA GLN A 54 3.68 -0.19 -8.73
C GLN A 54 4.54 -1.18 -7.94
N CYS A 55 5.61 -0.70 -7.32
CA CYS A 55 6.57 -1.52 -6.61
C CYS A 55 6.88 -0.95 -5.23
N TRP A 56 6.90 -1.82 -4.24
CA TRP A 56 7.32 -1.47 -2.88
C TRP A 56 8.21 -2.55 -2.27
N LEU A 57 9.20 -2.12 -1.50
CA LEU A 57 9.86 -2.97 -0.52
C LEU A 57 8.99 -2.99 0.74
N ALA A 58 8.56 -4.18 1.15
CA ALA A 58 7.82 -4.41 2.38
C ALA A 58 8.76 -4.95 3.46
N THR A 59 8.65 -4.41 4.67
CA THR A 59 9.46 -4.82 5.83
C THR A 59 8.58 -5.10 7.04
N TYR A 60 8.82 -6.23 7.70
CA TYR A 60 8.23 -6.56 8.99
C TYR A 60 9.35 -6.79 10.00
N THR A 61 9.33 -6.08 11.12
CA THR A 61 10.33 -6.20 12.17
C THR A 61 9.69 -6.62 13.48
N ALA A 62 10.18 -7.71 14.07
CA ALA A 62 9.82 -8.16 15.40
C ALA A 62 11.02 -8.87 16.04
N ASP A 63 11.20 -8.69 17.35
CA ASP A 63 12.27 -9.33 18.14
C ASP A 63 13.68 -9.16 17.55
N GLY A 64 13.96 -7.99 16.96
CA GLY A 64 15.23 -7.67 16.33
C GLY A 64 15.49 -8.35 14.99
N LYS A 65 14.54 -9.13 14.47
CA LYS A 65 14.59 -9.77 13.14
C LYS A 65 13.76 -8.99 12.14
N THR A 66 14.19 -8.98 10.88
CA THR A 66 13.48 -8.27 9.81
C THR A 66 13.19 -9.19 8.63
N ALA A 67 11.91 -9.42 8.36
CA ALA A 67 11.44 -10.02 7.11
C ALA A 67 11.38 -8.94 6.02
N LYS A 68 11.81 -9.29 4.80
CA LYS A 68 11.84 -8.40 3.65
C LYS A 68 11.31 -9.10 2.40
N PHE A 69 10.35 -8.47 1.74
CA PHE A 69 9.82 -8.96 0.47
C PHE A 69 9.43 -7.77 -0.39
N ARG A 70 9.44 -7.93 -1.70
CA ARG A 70 8.99 -6.89 -2.63
C ARG A 70 7.59 -7.23 -3.13
N ILE A 71 6.73 -6.24 -3.12
CA ILE A 71 5.39 -6.30 -3.72
C ILE A 71 5.46 -5.61 -5.07
N GLU A 72 5.06 -6.31 -6.12
CA GLU A 72 4.97 -5.76 -7.47
C GLU A 72 3.55 -5.95 -8.02
N LEU A 73 2.89 -4.84 -8.35
CA LEU A 73 1.56 -4.83 -8.97
C LEU A 73 1.67 -4.31 -10.40
N GLY A 74 1.13 -5.07 -11.35
CA GLY A 74 0.90 -4.61 -12.71
C GLY A 74 -0.28 -3.63 -12.81
N PRO A 75 -0.61 -3.16 -14.01
CA PRO A 75 -1.83 -2.39 -14.23
C PRO A 75 -3.06 -3.24 -13.89
N ALA A 76 -4.09 -2.59 -13.35
CA ALA A 76 -5.40 -3.19 -13.13
C ALA A 76 -6.40 -2.68 -14.16
N GLU A 77 -7.14 -3.60 -14.78
CA GLU A 77 -8.11 -3.31 -15.82
C GLU A 77 -9.51 -3.68 -15.34
N ALA A 78 -10.51 -2.91 -15.75
CA ALA A 78 -11.89 -3.31 -15.54
C ALA A 78 -12.19 -4.52 -16.44
N LEU A 79 -12.98 -5.48 -15.94
CA LEU A 79 -13.53 -6.50 -16.83
C LEU A 79 -14.43 -5.85 -17.87
N ALA A 80 -14.45 -6.43 -19.07
CA ALA A 80 -15.42 -6.03 -20.08
C ALA A 80 -16.81 -6.10 -19.46
N ALA A 81 -17.60 -5.03 -19.65
CA ALA A 81 -18.93 -4.94 -19.06
C ALA A 81 -19.77 -6.13 -19.51
N ASP A 82 -20.12 -7.00 -18.57
CA ASP A 82 -21.14 -8.02 -18.79
C ASP A 82 -22.50 -7.36 -18.56
N PRO A 83 -23.37 -7.26 -19.58
CA PRO A 83 -24.70 -6.67 -19.42
C PRO A 83 -25.57 -7.41 -18.37
N ASN A 84 -25.24 -8.65 -18.02
CA ASN A 84 -25.91 -9.44 -16.99
C ASN A 84 -25.24 -9.35 -15.60
N ASN A 85 -24.04 -8.77 -15.51
CA ASN A 85 -23.31 -8.61 -14.26
C ASN A 85 -22.67 -7.22 -14.15
N LYS A 86 -23.51 -6.21 -13.88
CA LYS A 86 -23.06 -4.82 -13.69
C LYS A 86 -22.04 -4.66 -12.56
N ALA A 87 -22.13 -5.46 -11.50
CA ALA A 87 -21.20 -5.40 -10.36
C ALA A 87 -19.76 -5.78 -10.76
N ALA A 88 -19.58 -6.68 -11.74
CA ALA A 88 -18.24 -7.05 -12.22
C ALA A 88 -17.49 -5.89 -12.89
N SER A 89 -18.22 -4.90 -13.43
CA SER A 89 -17.61 -3.71 -14.06
C SER A 89 -17.07 -2.67 -13.07
N GLU A 90 -17.43 -2.78 -11.79
CA GLU A 90 -16.97 -1.88 -10.72
C GLU A 90 -15.59 -2.30 -10.16
N PHE A 91 -15.23 -3.57 -10.35
CA PHE A 91 -13.96 -4.12 -9.89
C PHE A 91 -12.88 -4.06 -10.98
N LYS A 92 -11.65 -3.77 -10.55
CA LYS A 92 -10.47 -3.82 -11.41
C LYS A 92 -9.61 -5.02 -11.05
N PHE A 93 -9.23 -5.80 -12.05
CA PHE A 93 -8.42 -7.00 -11.90
C PHE A 93 -7.03 -6.74 -12.42
N GLY A 94 -6.04 -7.32 -11.76
CA GLY A 94 -4.65 -7.20 -12.17
C GLY A 94 -3.84 -8.42 -11.80
N LYS A 95 -2.58 -8.39 -12.20
CA LYS A 95 -1.59 -9.42 -11.88
C LYS A 95 -0.43 -8.81 -11.12
N GLY A 96 0.08 -9.55 -10.16
CA GLY A 96 1.22 -9.12 -9.37
C GLY A 96 2.13 -10.27 -9.01
N ARG A 97 3.16 -9.95 -8.24
CA ARG A 97 4.02 -10.95 -7.61
C ARG A 97 4.62 -10.46 -6.31
N LEU A 98 4.86 -11.40 -5.41
CA LEU A 98 5.75 -11.22 -4.26
C LEU A 98 7.14 -11.75 -4.62
N VAL A 99 8.19 -11.03 -4.24
CA VAL A 99 9.58 -11.41 -4.55
C VAL A 99 10.41 -11.43 -3.26
N PRO A 100 11.09 -12.54 -2.92
CA PRO A 100 11.96 -12.61 -1.75
C PRO A 100 13.08 -11.59 -1.85
N GLN A 101 13.53 -11.06 -0.71
CA GLN A 101 14.69 -10.18 -0.66
C GLN A 101 15.87 -10.85 0.06
N PRO A 102 17.12 -10.63 -0.40
CA PRO A 102 18.32 -11.13 0.28
C PRO A 102 18.39 -10.65 1.73
N GLY A 103 18.81 -11.54 2.63
CA GLY A 103 18.91 -11.24 4.06
C GLY A 103 17.57 -11.06 4.78
N SER A 104 16.46 -11.50 4.19
CA SER A 104 15.16 -11.60 4.87
C SER A 104 15.22 -12.66 5.97
N GLU A 105 14.69 -12.33 7.14
CA GLU A 105 14.49 -13.25 8.28
C GLU A 105 12.98 -13.44 8.56
N PRO A 106 12.28 -14.28 7.80
CA PRO A 106 10.81 -14.30 7.77
C PRO A 106 10.14 -14.99 8.94
N ALA A 107 10.89 -15.69 9.81
CA ALA A 107 10.31 -16.55 10.83
C ALA A 107 9.29 -15.82 11.73
N ALA A 108 9.59 -14.58 12.13
CA ALA A 108 8.68 -13.78 12.94
C ALA A 108 7.43 -13.33 12.17
N LEU A 109 7.57 -12.99 10.89
CA LEU A 109 6.44 -12.65 10.03
C LEU A 109 5.55 -13.87 9.78
N LEU A 110 6.14 -15.04 9.50
CA LEU A 110 5.39 -16.29 9.30
C LEU A 110 4.64 -16.71 10.56
N ALA A 111 5.22 -16.53 11.75
CA ALA A 111 4.53 -16.79 13.00
C ALA A 111 3.35 -15.82 13.23
N ALA A 112 3.52 -14.53 12.93
CA ALA A 112 2.43 -13.56 13.00
C ALA A 112 1.31 -13.89 12.01
N LEU A 113 1.66 -14.21 10.76
CA LEU A 113 0.71 -14.64 9.73
C LEU A 113 -0.01 -15.92 10.14
N GLN A 114 0.69 -16.92 10.70
CA GLN A 114 0.04 -18.15 11.16
C GLN A 114 -1.07 -17.85 12.18
N LYS A 115 -0.78 -16.99 13.17
CA LYS A 115 -1.74 -16.59 14.19
C LYS A 115 -2.92 -15.82 13.60
N THR A 116 -2.63 -14.75 12.85
CA THR A 116 -3.65 -13.81 12.36
C THR A 116 -4.51 -14.39 11.24
N LEU A 117 -3.94 -15.25 10.39
CA LEU A 117 -4.67 -15.94 9.34
C LEU A 117 -5.36 -17.21 9.84
N GLU A 118 -5.28 -17.51 11.14
CA GLU A 118 -5.86 -18.69 11.78
C GLU A 118 -5.42 -20.02 11.13
N ALA A 119 -4.19 -20.05 10.62
CA ALA A 119 -3.59 -21.26 10.08
C ALA A 119 -3.35 -22.27 11.21
N LYS A 120 -3.92 -23.46 11.05
CA LYS A 120 -3.92 -24.54 12.03
C LYS A 120 -2.57 -25.25 12.08
N ALA A 121 -1.82 -25.22 10.98
CA ALA A 121 -0.51 -25.84 10.87
C ALA A 121 0.58 -24.82 10.53
N PRO A 122 1.79 -24.98 11.08
CA PRO A 122 2.93 -24.23 10.58
C PRO A 122 3.21 -24.60 9.13
N PRO A 123 3.79 -23.69 8.32
CA PRO A 123 4.11 -24.00 6.94
C PRO A 123 5.13 -25.12 6.90
N LYS A 124 4.87 -26.15 6.09
CA LYS A 124 5.84 -27.21 5.84
C LYS A 124 7.10 -26.60 5.21
N PRO A 125 8.29 -27.17 5.43
CA PRO A 125 9.48 -26.78 4.67
C PRO A 125 9.20 -26.87 3.17
N VAL A 126 9.31 -25.73 2.48
CA VAL A 126 9.05 -25.62 1.04
C VAL A 126 10.32 -25.21 0.31
N LYS A 127 10.40 -25.60 -0.97
CA LYS A 127 11.41 -25.04 -1.85
C LYS A 127 11.07 -23.56 -2.09
N HIS A 128 11.98 -22.67 -1.68
CA HIS A 128 11.86 -21.25 -1.97
C HIS A 128 11.78 -21.00 -3.48
N LYS A 129 10.88 -20.10 -3.86
CA LYS A 129 10.69 -19.63 -5.24
C LYS A 129 11.32 -18.25 -5.39
N SER A 130 11.77 -17.94 -6.61
CA SER A 130 12.27 -16.61 -6.96
C SER A 130 11.16 -15.55 -7.04
N ALA A 131 9.90 -15.97 -7.16
CA ALA A 131 8.71 -15.12 -7.09
C ALA A 131 7.46 -15.96 -6.84
N LEU A 132 6.43 -15.34 -6.26
CA LEU A 132 5.08 -15.88 -6.10
C LEU A 132 4.13 -15.01 -6.91
N PRO A 133 3.71 -15.45 -8.11
CA PRO A 133 2.72 -14.73 -8.88
C PRO A 133 1.34 -14.85 -8.23
N PHE A 134 0.53 -13.81 -8.41
CA PHE A 134 -0.87 -13.80 -7.97
C PHE A 134 -1.72 -12.98 -8.93
N GLU A 135 -3.02 -13.27 -8.93
CA GLU A 135 -4.03 -12.38 -9.47
C GLU A 135 -4.63 -11.58 -8.31
N TYR A 136 -5.14 -10.38 -8.59
CA TYR A 136 -5.80 -9.58 -7.56
C TYR A 136 -6.99 -8.84 -8.12
N VAL A 137 -7.90 -8.51 -7.21
CA VAL A 137 -9.02 -7.61 -7.46
C VAL A 137 -8.94 -6.42 -6.50
N ASN A 138 -9.05 -5.21 -7.06
CA ASN A 138 -9.22 -3.98 -6.29
C ASN A 138 -10.66 -3.90 -5.81
N LEU A 139 -10.86 -4.00 -4.50
CA LEU A 139 -12.18 -3.93 -3.86
C LEU A 139 -12.60 -2.51 -3.53
N GLY A 140 -11.63 -1.59 -3.42
CA GLY A 140 -11.88 -0.17 -3.26
C GLY A 140 -10.59 0.62 -3.19
N ALA A 141 -10.70 1.90 -3.52
CA ALA A 141 -9.63 2.88 -3.40
C ALA A 141 -10.16 4.10 -2.66
N HIS A 142 -9.24 4.92 -2.13
CA HIS A 142 -9.58 6.08 -1.32
C HIS A 142 -10.36 5.73 -0.04
N LEU A 143 -10.01 4.61 0.58
CA LEU A 143 -10.67 4.13 1.78
C LEU A 143 -10.01 4.66 3.04
N ALA A 144 -10.78 4.67 4.13
CA ALA A 144 -10.29 4.83 5.48
C ALA A 144 -10.37 3.49 6.23
N GLN A 145 -9.41 3.25 7.11
CA GLN A 145 -9.47 2.12 8.04
C GLN A 145 -10.52 2.43 9.12
N LEU A 146 -11.38 1.47 9.42
CA LEU A 146 -12.44 1.63 10.42
C LEU A 146 -12.00 1.09 11.79
N PRO A 147 -12.49 1.67 12.91
CA PRO A 147 -12.35 1.06 14.23
C PRO A 147 -12.98 -0.34 14.24
N GLY A 148 -12.23 -1.33 14.74
CA GLY A 148 -12.67 -2.74 14.72
C GLY A 148 -12.25 -3.51 13.45
N GLY A 149 -11.49 -2.88 12.56
CA GLY A 149 -10.98 -3.49 11.34
C GLY A 149 -11.82 -3.17 10.11
N GLY A 150 -11.32 -3.59 8.94
CA GLY A 150 -11.97 -3.32 7.66
C GLY A 150 -11.79 -1.90 7.15
N PHE A 151 -12.45 -1.61 6.03
CA PHE A 151 -12.26 -0.38 5.27
C PHE A 151 -13.61 0.17 4.78
N GLY A 152 -13.78 1.49 4.91
CA GLY A 152 -14.99 2.19 4.49
C GLY A 152 -14.67 3.38 3.59
N GLU A 153 -15.65 3.82 2.83
CA GLU A 153 -15.54 5.01 2.00
C GLU A 153 -15.34 6.26 2.88
N LYS A 154 -14.36 7.08 2.51
CA LYS A 154 -14.14 8.39 3.12
C LYS A 154 -13.56 9.33 2.08
N SER A 155 -14.04 10.57 2.04
CA SER A 155 -13.42 11.59 1.21
C SER A 155 -11.95 11.74 1.61
N ASN A 156 -11.06 11.56 0.63
CA ASN A 156 -9.60 11.61 0.78
C ASN A 156 -8.98 10.48 1.62
N GLY A 157 -9.59 9.30 1.69
CA GLY A 157 -8.87 8.12 2.16
C GLY A 157 -7.65 7.79 1.29
N HIS A 158 -6.69 7.08 1.84
CA HIS A 158 -5.44 6.69 1.15
C HIS A 158 -5.21 5.19 1.10
N TRP A 159 -6.14 4.41 1.65
CA TRP A 159 -6.08 2.96 1.59
C TRP A 159 -6.65 2.44 0.27
N THR A 160 -5.98 1.43 -0.26
CA THR A 160 -6.48 0.56 -1.32
C THR A 160 -6.66 -0.82 -0.72
N ALA A 161 -7.89 -1.35 -0.80
CA ALA A 161 -8.20 -2.71 -0.37
C ALA A 161 -8.18 -3.64 -1.56
N MET A 162 -7.42 -4.73 -1.47
CA MET A 162 -7.31 -5.73 -2.53
C MET A 162 -7.52 -7.12 -1.95
N LYS A 163 -8.10 -8.01 -2.76
CA LYS A 163 -8.08 -9.44 -2.52
C LYS A 163 -7.10 -10.08 -3.50
N LEU A 164 -6.18 -10.89 -2.99
CA LEU A 164 -5.23 -11.67 -3.75
C LEU A 164 -5.74 -13.11 -3.88
N PHE A 165 -5.50 -13.71 -5.04
CA PHE A 165 -5.71 -15.12 -5.31
C PHE A 165 -4.35 -15.80 -5.42
N LEU A 166 -4.06 -16.70 -4.47
CA LEU A 166 -2.79 -17.42 -4.36
C LEU A 166 -3.00 -18.90 -4.64
N GLY A 167 -2.04 -19.55 -5.31
CA GLY A 167 -2.18 -20.95 -5.72
C GLY A 167 -2.96 -21.10 -7.02
N LYS A 168 -3.48 -22.31 -7.30
CA LYS A 168 -4.29 -22.64 -8.49
C LYS A 168 -5.21 -23.83 -8.21
N GLY A 169 -6.37 -23.86 -8.85
CA GLY A 169 -7.30 -24.99 -8.79
C GLY A 169 -7.77 -25.26 -7.35
N GLU A 170 -7.76 -26.52 -6.92
CA GLU A 170 -8.15 -26.92 -5.55
C GLU A 170 -7.21 -26.40 -4.44
N GLN A 171 -6.11 -25.74 -4.81
CA GLN A 171 -5.17 -25.10 -3.88
C GLN A 171 -5.22 -23.57 -3.98
N GLU A 172 -6.21 -23.03 -4.67
CA GLU A 172 -6.44 -21.58 -4.68
C GLU A 172 -6.92 -21.12 -3.29
N SER A 173 -6.42 -19.96 -2.87
CA SER A 173 -6.72 -19.37 -1.58
C SER A 173 -6.77 -17.86 -1.69
N GLU A 174 -7.51 -17.24 -0.78
CA GLU A 174 -7.77 -15.80 -0.80
C GLU A 174 -7.18 -15.12 0.44
N VAL A 175 -6.53 -13.98 0.23
CA VAL A 175 -6.04 -13.11 1.32
C VAL A 175 -6.24 -11.65 0.94
N PHE A 176 -6.54 -10.80 1.91
CA PHE A 176 -6.58 -9.37 1.68
C PHE A 176 -5.18 -8.78 1.79
N LEU A 177 -4.84 -7.92 0.83
CA LEU A 177 -3.67 -7.05 0.86
C LEU A 177 -4.17 -5.62 0.82
N ASN A 178 -4.04 -4.91 1.94
CA ASN A 178 -4.46 -3.50 2.01
C ASN A 178 -3.21 -2.63 2.08
N LEU A 179 -3.14 -1.61 1.23
CA LEU A 179 -1.95 -0.75 1.09
C LEU A 179 -2.31 0.71 1.30
N ASN A 180 -1.44 1.42 2.00
CA ASN A 180 -1.42 2.87 2.09
C ASN A 180 0.00 3.39 1.84
N PRO A 181 0.34 3.69 0.57
CA PRO A 181 1.66 4.18 0.21
C PRO A 181 2.00 5.55 0.83
N LYS A 182 0.98 6.36 1.17
CA LYS A 182 1.17 7.68 1.81
C LYS A 182 1.61 7.54 3.27
N LEU A 183 1.01 6.60 3.99
CA LEU A 183 1.40 6.24 5.36
C LEU A 183 2.60 5.31 5.43
N ARG A 184 3.06 4.76 4.30
CA ARG A 184 4.08 3.71 4.24
C ARG A 184 3.70 2.47 5.03
N LYS A 185 2.42 2.08 4.95
CA LYS A 185 1.87 0.91 5.65
C LYS A 185 1.14 -0.02 4.70
N GLY A 186 1.26 -1.31 4.94
CA GLY A 186 0.37 -2.30 4.37
C GLY A 186 -0.02 -3.34 5.41
N GLN A 187 -1.02 -4.16 5.11
CA GLN A 187 -1.42 -5.26 5.98
C GLN A 187 -1.98 -6.45 5.21
N PHE A 188 -1.70 -7.64 5.73
CA PHE A 188 -2.39 -8.88 5.37
C PHE A 188 -3.52 -9.17 6.35
N SER A 189 -4.66 -9.61 5.85
CA SER A 189 -5.75 -10.12 6.69
C SER A 189 -6.56 -11.17 5.93
N ILE A 190 -7.40 -11.92 6.65
CA ILE A 190 -8.28 -12.93 6.06
C ILE A 190 -9.72 -12.69 6.53
N LYS A 191 -10.68 -13.12 5.71
CA LYS A 191 -12.10 -13.15 6.11
C LYS A 191 -12.54 -14.55 6.47
N ASP A 192 -12.07 -15.54 5.71
CA ASP A 192 -12.48 -16.93 5.83
C ASP A 192 -11.28 -17.77 6.31
N PRO A 193 -11.23 -18.15 7.60
CA PRO A 193 -10.10 -18.87 8.21
C PRO A 193 -9.72 -20.19 7.53
N GLU A 194 -10.63 -20.79 6.76
CA GLU A 194 -10.37 -22.02 6.01
C GLU A 194 -9.26 -21.88 4.97
N TYR A 195 -8.99 -20.66 4.49
CA TYR A 195 -7.86 -20.39 3.60
C TYR A 195 -6.52 -20.24 4.33
N GLY A 196 -6.50 -20.11 5.66
CA GLY A 196 -5.32 -19.76 6.45
C GLY A 196 -4.10 -20.65 6.17
N ASP A 197 -4.28 -21.97 6.19
CA ASP A 197 -3.20 -22.93 5.92
C ASP A 197 -2.66 -22.82 4.49
N LEU A 198 -3.53 -22.60 3.50
CA LEU A 198 -3.14 -22.48 2.09
C LEU A 198 -2.40 -21.16 1.83
N VAL A 199 -2.93 -20.05 2.36
CA VAL A 199 -2.28 -18.73 2.26
C VAL A 199 -0.89 -18.77 2.89
N LEU A 200 -0.78 -19.30 4.11
CA LEU A 200 0.50 -19.40 4.81
C LEU A 200 1.50 -20.26 4.03
N ALA A 201 1.04 -21.38 3.46
CA ALA A 201 1.87 -22.26 2.64
C ALA A 201 2.36 -21.59 1.34
N GLU A 202 1.54 -20.75 0.70
CA GLU A 202 1.97 -20.00 -0.48
C GLU A 202 2.96 -18.88 -0.12
N LEU A 203 2.67 -18.09 0.91
CA LEU A 203 3.53 -16.99 1.35
C LEU A 203 4.91 -17.50 1.82
N ALA A 204 4.97 -18.63 2.52
CA ALA A 204 6.22 -19.26 2.95
C ALA A 204 7.17 -19.63 1.80
N LYS A 205 6.70 -19.68 0.54
CA LYS A 205 7.56 -19.96 -0.62
C LYS A 205 8.45 -18.77 -1.00
N VAL A 206 8.14 -17.55 -0.52
CA VAL A 206 8.80 -16.30 -0.96
C VAL A 206 9.12 -15.31 0.16
N LEU A 207 8.67 -15.58 1.38
CA LEU A 207 9.08 -14.82 2.57
C LEU A 207 10.43 -15.32 3.08
#